data_AF-A0A969S410-F1
#
_entry.id   AF-A0A969S410-F1
#
_cell.length_a   1.000
_cell.length_b   1.000
_cell.length_c   1.000
_cell.angle_alpha   90.00
_cell.angle_beta   90.00
_cell.angle_gamma   90.00
#
_symmetry.space_group_name_H-M   'P 1'
#
loop_
_entity.id
_entity.type
_entity.pdbx_description
1 polymer ?
#
loop_
_entity_poly.entity_id
_entity_poly.type
_entity_poly.pdbx_seq_one_letter_code
_entity_poly.pdbx_strand_id
1 'polypeptide(L)'
;MTTVDVKAENQRNYLKLMVALEASQGILNLLIAVCDDRNLREILIRQYEKELTEQEFLTYRIRVRNQDPSLRYALAQLVEAEPDLQQEKPAVITVLGVDELLSVKLDAPKSEQERFFGYLQWTREALRQFRFPIVLWLTESILVRLAERAPDFWSWRGGVFWFTRESTPQERANISVSRTESTSEPKETRGLPLEEILRLIEQIEAQGKESPILATLYDSLAQAYQQRYDSPQERQLAIEAYEKAIALQTQLGLKADLADSLKKLGDLYFELQMR
;
A
#
# COMPACT_ATOMS: atom_id res chain seq x y z
N MET A 1 3.22 2.85 19.25
CA MET A 1 4.07 1.74 18.76
C MET A 1 5.52 1.84 19.26
N THR A 2 6.04 0.75 19.81
CA THR A 2 7.47 0.58 20.12
C THR A 2 8.24 0.18 18.85
N THR A 3 9.58 0.28 18.84
CA THR A 3 10.40 -0.14 17.69
C THR A 3 10.26 -1.63 17.37
N VAL A 4 10.03 -2.45 18.40
CA VAL A 4 9.80 -3.89 18.29
C VAL A 4 8.51 -4.20 17.54
N ASP A 5 7.46 -3.41 17.79
CA ASP A 5 6.13 -3.54 17.18
C ASP A 5 6.15 -3.20 15.69
N VAL A 6 6.81 -2.08 15.32
CA VAL A 6 7.01 -1.68 13.92
C VAL A 6 7.77 -2.75 13.13
N LYS A 7 8.81 -3.33 13.73
CA LYS A 7 9.61 -4.36 13.08
C LYS A 7 8.82 -5.63 12.83
N ALA A 8 8.01 -6.05 13.81
CA ALA A 8 7.13 -7.20 13.67
C ALA A 8 6.08 -6.97 12.58
N GLU A 9 5.49 -5.77 12.52
CA GLU A 9 4.51 -5.41 11.50
C GLU A 9 5.12 -5.35 10.09
N ASN A 10 6.29 -4.72 9.92
CA ASN A 10 7.03 -4.73 8.66
C ASN A 10 7.34 -6.17 8.21
N GLN A 11 7.78 -7.03 9.13
CA GLN A 11 8.06 -8.43 8.82
C GLN A 11 6.78 -9.17 8.38
N ARG A 12 5.66 -8.91 9.03
CA ARG A 12 4.37 -9.50 8.68
C ARG A 12 3.92 -9.05 7.29
N ASN A 13 4.00 -7.76 6.99
CA ASN A 13 3.65 -7.20 5.69
C ASN A 13 4.60 -7.69 4.59
N TYR A 14 5.87 -7.90 4.92
CA TYR A 14 6.84 -8.51 4.02
C TYR A 14 6.46 -9.95 3.66
N LEU A 15 6.14 -10.79 4.65
CA LEU A 15 5.70 -12.17 4.41
C LEU A 15 4.41 -12.23 3.59
N LYS A 16 3.44 -11.34 3.86
CA LYS A 16 2.21 -11.24 3.06
C LYS A 16 2.52 -10.87 1.61
N LEU A 17 3.45 -9.92 1.39
CA LEU A 17 3.89 -9.53 0.05
C LEU A 17 4.55 -10.71 -0.67
N MET A 18 5.46 -11.45 -0.02
CA MET A 18 6.12 -12.62 -0.59
C MET A 18 5.11 -13.69 -1.02
N VAL A 19 4.18 -14.07 -0.15
CA VAL A 19 3.13 -15.05 -0.48
C VAL A 19 2.28 -14.58 -1.67
N ALA A 20 1.94 -13.29 -1.71
CA ALA A 20 1.19 -12.73 -2.85
C ALA A 20 1.99 -12.79 -4.15
N LEU A 21 3.31 -12.56 -4.12
CA LEU A 21 4.19 -12.65 -5.28
C LEU A 21 4.27 -14.09 -5.82
N GLU A 22 4.47 -15.05 -4.94
CA GLU A 22 4.58 -16.47 -5.30
C GLU A 22 3.23 -17.04 -5.79
N ALA A 23 2.12 -16.67 -5.16
CA ALA A 23 0.78 -17.16 -5.52
C ALA A 23 0.23 -16.57 -6.83
N SER A 24 0.81 -15.47 -7.32
CA SER A 24 0.30 -14.72 -8.47
C SER A 24 0.98 -15.06 -9.79
N GLN A 25 1.74 -16.14 -9.83
CA GLN A 25 2.53 -16.52 -11.00
C GLN A 25 1.62 -17.00 -12.13
N GLY A 26 1.91 -16.58 -13.35
CA GLY A 26 1.08 -16.87 -14.52
C GLY A 26 -0.22 -16.05 -14.61
N ILE A 27 -0.48 -15.15 -13.66
CA ILE A 27 -1.63 -14.23 -13.71
C ILE A 27 -1.17 -12.77 -13.52
N LEU A 28 -1.91 -11.84 -14.12
CA LEU A 28 -1.73 -10.42 -13.82
C LEU A 28 -2.18 -10.16 -12.38
N ASN A 29 -1.25 -9.74 -11.52
CA ASN A 29 -1.60 -9.21 -10.20
C ASN A 29 -0.83 -7.91 -9.92
N LEU A 30 -1.57 -6.84 -9.64
CA LEU A 30 -0.99 -5.56 -9.25
C LEU A 30 -0.95 -5.47 -7.73
N LEU A 31 0.25 -5.49 -7.17
CA LEU A 31 0.52 -5.35 -5.74
C LEU A 31 1.12 -3.97 -5.49
N ILE A 32 0.73 -3.32 -4.41
CA ILE A 32 1.22 -1.97 -4.07
C ILE A 32 1.97 -2.02 -2.76
N ALA A 33 3.24 -1.63 -2.78
CA ALA A 33 4.07 -1.50 -1.59
C ALA A 33 4.25 -0.02 -1.26
N VAL A 34 3.89 0.37 -0.04
CA VAL A 34 3.93 1.76 0.42
C VAL A 34 5.09 1.92 1.40
N CYS A 35 6.05 2.77 1.04
CA CYS A 35 7.20 3.06 1.88
C CYS A 35 7.79 4.43 1.52
N ASP A 36 7.78 5.35 2.48
CA ASP A 36 8.36 6.69 2.31
C ASP A 36 9.88 6.70 2.49
N ASP A 37 10.43 5.70 3.18
CA ASP A 37 11.86 5.60 3.42
C ASP A 37 12.56 4.87 2.27
N ARG A 38 13.35 5.62 1.50
CA ARG A 38 14.07 5.09 0.33
C ARG A 38 15.06 3.97 0.68
N ASN A 39 15.69 4.04 1.86
CA ASN A 39 16.66 3.03 2.27
C ASN A 39 15.96 1.73 2.65
N LEU A 40 14.90 1.82 3.46
CA LEU A 40 14.08 0.67 3.82
C LEU A 40 13.47 0.02 2.58
N ARG A 41 12.93 0.82 1.66
CA ARG A 41 12.43 0.35 0.37
C ARG A 41 13.49 -0.46 -0.39
N GLU A 42 14.70 0.08 -0.55
CA GLU A 42 15.77 -0.63 -1.27
C GLU A 42 16.20 -1.92 -0.55
N ILE A 43 16.23 -1.92 0.79
CA ILE A 43 16.53 -3.11 1.59
C ILE A 43 15.48 -4.20 1.34
N LEU A 44 14.19 -3.86 1.44
CA LEU A 44 13.08 -4.80 1.24
C LEU A 44 13.07 -5.36 -0.19
N ILE A 45 13.32 -4.51 -1.19
CA ILE A 45 13.41 -4.92 -2.60
C ILE A 45 14.51 -5.94 -2.78
N ARG A 46 15.73 -5.63 -2.34
CA ARG A 46 16.86 -6.56 -2.46
C ARG A 46 16.59 -7.88 -1.73
N GLN A 47 15.90 -7.81 -0.59
CA GLN A 47 15.60 -8.99 0.19
C GLN A 47 14.66 -9.93 -0.59
N TYR A 48 13.50 -9.45 -1.06
CA TYR A 48 12.60 -10.34 -1.79
C TYR A 48 13.18 -10.78 -3.14
N GLU A 49 13.96 -9.93 -3.82
CA GLU A 49 14.58 -10.32 -5.09
C GLU A 49 15.55 -11.49 -4.90
N LYS A 50 16.32 -11.46 -3.81
CA LYS A 50 17.20 -12.56 -3.44
C LYS A 50 16.40 -13.83 -3.15
N GLU A 51 15.39 -13.74 -2.27
CA GLU A 51 14.55 -14.89 -1.89
C GLU A 51 13.81 -15.49 -3.11
N LEU A 52 13.36 -14.66 -4.04
CA LEU A 52 12.73 -15.08 -5.29
C LEU A 52 13.72 -15.74 -6.26
N THR A 53 14.93 -15.18 -6.41
CA THR A 53 15.95 -15.76 -7.30
C THR A 53 16.40 -17.14 -6.79
N GLU A 54 16.49 -17.32 -5.48
CA GLU A 54 16.77 -18.63 -4.85
C GLU A 54 15.69 -19.67 -5.13
N GLN A 55 14.46 -19.23 -5.43
CA GLN A 55 13.33 -20.05 -5.83
C GLN A 55 13.12 -20.08 -7.36
N GLU A 56 14.14 -19.73 -8.15
CA GLU A 56 14.13 -19.75 -9.62
C GLU A 56 13.16 -18.75 -10.28
N PHE A 57 12.69 -17.73 -9.55
CA PHE A 57 11.94 -16.62 -10.13
C PHE A 57 12.88 -15.58 -10.75
N LEU A 58 12.48 -15.03 -11.89
CA LEU A 58 13.14 -13.89 -12.50
C LEU A 58 12.68 -12.59 -11.86
N THR A 59 13.61 -11.67 -11.61
CA THR A 59 13.29 -10.39 -10.98
C THR A 59 13.75 -9.25 -11.85
N TYR A 60 12.82 -8.37 -12.23
CA TYR A 60 13.12 -7.21 -13.07
C TYR A 60 12.71 -5.92 -12.37
N ARG A 61 13.51 -4.87 -12.54
CA ARG A 61 13.20 -3.53 -12.06
C ARG A 61 12.93 -2.61 -13.23
N ILE A 62 11.74 -2.02 -13.29
CA ILE A 62 11.40 -0.96 -14.24
C ILE A 62 11.24 0.37 -13.52
N ARG A 63 11.62 1.46 -14.19
CA ARG A 63 11.37 2.81 -13.70
C ARG A 63 10.46 3.55 -14.66
N VAL A 64 9.35 4.09 -14.14
CA VAL A 64 8.49 4.99 -14.90
C VAL A 64 9.18 6.35 -14.97
N ARG A 65 9.47 6.83 -16.18
CA ARG A 65 10.20 8.10 -16.41
C ARG A 65 9.25 9.20 -16.90
N ASN A 66 9.60 10.45 -16.65
CA ASN A 66 8.79 11.62 -17.03
C ASN A 66 8.49 11.77 -18.52
N GLN A 67 9.36 11.24 -19.39
CA GLN A 67 9.21 11.35 -20.84
C GLN A 67 8.28 10.28 -21.42
N ASP A 68 8.04 9.18 -20.68
CA ASP A 68 7.09 8.14 -21.05
C ASP A 68 6.40 7.56 -19.80
N PRO A 69 5.28 8.19 -19.37
CA PRO A 69 4.55 7.78 -18.17
C PRO A 69 3.80 6.45 -18.31
N SER A 70 3.83 5.78 -19.47
CA SER A 70 3.02 4.60 -19.72
C SER A 70 3.63 3.34 -19.11
N LEU A 71 3.08 2.91 -17.97
CA LEU A 71 3.42 1.63 -17.34
C LEU A 71 3.32 0.46 -18.33
N ARG A 72 2.28 0.45 -19.17
CA ARG A 72 2.08 -0.57 -20.20
C ARG A 72 3.23 -0.60 -21.20
N TYR A 73 3.68 0.56 -21.66
CA TYR A 73 4.76 0.62 -22.64
C TYR A 73 6.09 0.17 -22.04
N ALA A 74 6.38 0.56 -20.79
CA ALA A 74 7.55 0.07 -20.07
C ALA A 74 7.56 -1.46 -19.91
N LEU A 75 6.39 -2.06 -19.60
CA LEU A 75 6.24 -3.51 -19.51
C LEU A 75 6.35 -4.20 -20.88
N ALA A 76 5.77 -3.62 -21.92
CA ALA A 76 5.86 -4.15 -23.28
C ALA A 76 7.30 -4.20 -23.78
N GLN A 77 8.06 -3.11 -23.58
CA GLN A 77 9.48 -3.08 -23.92
C GLN A 77 10.30 -4.10 -23.15
N LEU A 78 9.99 -4.31 -21.86
CA LEU A 78 10.67 -5.32 -21.06
C LEU A 78 10.43 -6.73 -21.61
N VAL A 79 9.17 -7.07 -21.92
CA VAL A 79 8.82 -8.38 -22.51
C VAL A 79 9.45 -8.56 -23.90
N GLU A 80 9.60 -7.50 -24.68
CA GLU A 80 10.27 -7.55 -25.99
C GLU A 80 11.78 -7.79 -25.84
N ALA A 81 12.42 -7.15 -24.85
CA ALA A 81 13.85 -7.28 -24.59
C ALA A 81 14.24 -8.62 -23.94
N GLU A 82 13.33 -9.23 -23.17
CA GLU A 82 13.63 -10.39 -22.32
C GLU A 82 12.92 -11.66 -22.85
N PRO A 83 13.65 -12.56 -23.54
CA PRO A 83 13.05 -13.77 -24.13
C PRO A 83 12.51 -14.74 -23.07
N ASP A 84 13.03 -14.70 -21.85
CA ASP A 84 12.57 -15.51 -20.74
C ASP A 84 11.15 -15.14 -20.27
N LEU A 85 10.78 -13.86 -20.36
CA LEU A 85 9.40 -13.41 -20.09
C LEU A 85 8.43 -13.85 -21.18
N GLN A 86 8.90 -13.94 -22.43
CA GLN A 86 8.09 -14.46 -23.55
C GLN A 86 7.81 -15.97 -23.41
N GLN A 87 8.71 -16.69 -22.74
CA GLN A 87 8.54 -18.11 -22.40
C GLN A 87 7.66 -18.33 -21.17
N GLU A 88 7.01 -17.28 -20.64
CA GLU A 88 6.18 -17.31 -19.44
C GLU A 88 6.91 -17.90 -18.22
N LYS A 89 8.24 -17.70 -18.12
CA LYS A 89 8.98 -18.09 -16.92
C LYS A 89 8.47 -17.30 -15.71
N PRO A 90 8.44 -17.91 -14.51
CA PRO A 90 7.99 -17.22 -13.31
C PRO A 90 8.81 -15.96 -13.06
N ALA A 91 8.13 -14.83 -12.91
CA ALA A 91 8.78 -13.53 -12.84
C ALA A 91 8.04 -12.55 -11.94
N VAL A 92 8.78 -11.61 -11.36
CA VAL A 92 8.26 -10.49 -10.58
C VAL A 92 8.81 -9.20 -11.15
N ILE A 93 7.90 -8.27 -11.47
CA ILE A 93 8.28 -6.96 -11.98
C ILE A 93 8.13 -5.91 -10.89
N THR A 94 9.23 -5.31 -10.48
CA THR A 94 9.29 -4.22 -9.51
C THR A 94 9.25 -2.89 -10.25
N VAL A 95 8.26 -2.05 -9.93
CA VAL A 95 8.07 -0.74 -10.55
C VAL A 95 8.44 0.36 -9.56
N LEU A 96 9.35 1.23 -9.98
CA LEU A 96 9.89 2.35 -9.20
C LEU A 96 9.74 3.67 -9.96
N GLY A 97 9.94 4.80 -9.26
CA GLY A 97 10.04 6.12 -9.91
C GLY A 97 8.71 6.82 -10.13
N VAL A 98 7.58 6.24 -9.72
CA VAL A 98 6.30 6.95 -9.66
C VAL A 98 6.39 8.13 -8.68
N ASP A 99 7.21 7.98 -7.65
CA ASP A 99 7.59 9.02 -6.69
C ASP A 99 8.33 10.20 -7.30
N GLU A 100 9.30 9.93 -8.16
CA GLU A 100 10.05 10.96 -8.86
C GLU A 100 9.16 11.69 -9.88
N LEU A 101 8.22 10.98 -10.50
CA LEU A 101 7.29 11.54 -11.49
C LEU A 101 6.27 12.51 -10.89
N LEU A 102 5.82 12.28 -9.66
CA LEU A 102 4.85 13.13 -8.98
C LEU A 102 5.49 14.18 -8.06
N SER A 103 6.69 13.93 -7.53
CA SER A 103 7.39 14.87 -6.63
C SER A 103 8.08 16.01 -7.37
N VAL A 104 8.64 15.77 -8.57
CA VAL A 104 9.18 16.85 -9.44
C VAL A 104 8.05 17.78 -9.93
N LYS A 105 6.80 17.35 -9.82
CA LYS A 105 5.61 18.04 -10.35
C LYS A 105 4.81 18.83 -9.32
N LEU A 106 5.35 19.13 -8.14
CA LEU A 106 4.76 20.15 -7.27
C LEU A 106 4.78 21.55 -7.92
N ASP A 107 5.73 21.78 -8.86
CA ASP A 107 5.85 23.01 -9.65
C ASP A 107 5.45 22.85 -11.14
N ALA A 108 4.99 21.67 -11.56
CA ALA A 108 4.61 21.41 -12.95
C ALA A 108 3.13 21.74 -13.21
N PRO A 109 2.76 22.16 -14.44
CA PRO A 109 1.36 22.43 -14.78
C PRO A 109 0.49 21.17 -14.57
N LYS A 110 -0.73 21.37 -14.04
CA LYS A 110 -1.75 20.33 -13.74
C LYS A 110 -1.91 19.27 -14.85
N SER A 111 -1.68 19.65 -16.10
CA SER A 111 -1.81 18.82 -17.30
C SER A 111 -0.89 17.59 -17.34
N GLU A 112 0.29 17.61 -16.72
CA GLU A 112 1.21 16.46 -16.78
C GLU A 112 0.92 15.38 -15.72
N GLN A 113 0.38 15.75 -14.57
CA GLN A 113 -0.10 14.79 -13.58
C GLN A 113 -1.41 14.15 -14.06
N GLU A 114 -2.32 14.97 -14.62
CA GLU A 114 -3.55 14.51 -15.27
C GLU A 114 -3.27 13.53 -16.41
N ARG A 115 -2.20 13.76 -17.19
CA ARG A 115 -1.74 12.82 -18.21
C ARG A 115 -1.32 11.47 -17.62
N PHE A 116 -0.49 11.45 -16.58
CA PHE A 116 -0.07 10.20 -15.94
C PHE A 116 -1.26 9.40 -15.40
N PHE A 117 -2.15 10.04 -14.62
CA PHE A 117 -3.34 9.38 -14.11
C PHE A 117 -4.31 8.98 -15.23
N GLY A 118 -4.42 9.77 -16.30
CA GLY A 118 -5.18 9.42 -17.49
C GLY A 118 -4.65 8.17 -18.20
N TYR A 119 -3.33 7.97 -18.24
CA TYR A 119 -2.74 6.72 -18.77
C TYR A 119 -3.00 5.53 -17.86
N LEU A 120 -3.04 5.72 -16.54
CA LEU A 120 -3.38 4.66 -15.59
C LEU A 120 -4.86 4.26 -15.65
N GLN A 121 -5.79 5.16 -15.98
CA GLN A 121 -7.23 4.82 -15.98
C GLN A 121 -7.62 3.64 -16.89
N TRP A 122 -6.89 3.38 -17.99
CA TRP A 122 -7.27 2.38 -19.00
C TRP A 122 -6.50 1.05 -18.93
N THR A 123 -5.85 0.73 -17.81
CA THR A 123 -4.78 -0.28 -17.84
C THR A 123 -5.15 -1.73 -17.54
N ARG A 124 -6.25 -2.10 -16.87
CA ARG A 124 -6.45 -3.52 -16.53
C ARG A 124 -6.44 -4.43 -17.76
N GLU A 125 -7.33 -4.18 -18.71
CA GLU A 125 -7.41 -4.91 -19.98
C GLU A 125 -6.12 -4.75 -20.80
N ALA A 126 -5.52 -3.57 -20.78
CA ALA A 126 -4.32 -3.28 -21.53
C ALA A 126 -3.05 -3.95 -20.95
N LEU A 127 -3.08 -4.31 -19.67
CA LEU A 127 -2.03 -5.02 -18.95
C LEU A 127 -2.30 -6.53 -18.84
N ARG A 128 -3.51 -7.00 -19.17
CA ARG A 128 -3.92 -8.41 -18.99
C ARG A 128 -3.04 -9.42 -19.73
N GLN A 129 -2.38 -8.98 -20.80
CA GLN A 129 -1.40 -9.78 -21.54
C GLN A 129 -0.14 -10.11 -20.71
N PHE A 130 0.15 -9.35 -19.65
CA PHE A 130 1.28 -9.55 -18.77
C PHE A 130 0.90 -10.51 -17.64
N ARG A 131 1.32 -11.78 -17.78
CA ARG A 131 0.98 -12.88 -16.88
C ARG A 131 1.96 -13.05 -15.73
N PHE A 132 2.22 -11.97 -15.02
CA PHE A 132 3.12 -11.96 -13.87
C PHE A 132 2.68 -10.91 -12.84
N PRO A 133 3.04 -11.09 -11.56
CA PRO A 133 2.85 -10.06 -10.55
C PRO A 133 3.73 -8.82 -10.80
N ILE A 134 3.15 -7.67 -10.52
CA ILE A 134 3.77 -6.36 -10.62
C ILE A 134 3.70 -5.71 -9.24
N VAL A 135 4.85 -5.33 -8.67
CA VAL A 135 4.93 -4.61 -7.39
C VAL A 135 5.20 -3.14 -7.67
N LEU A 136 4.22 -2.30 -7.39
CA LEU A 136 4.32 -0.85 -7.51
C LEU A 136 4.75 -0.25 -6.17
N TRP A 137 5.96 0.30 -6.12
CA TRP A 137 6.46 0.98 -4.92
C TRP A 137 6.11 2.46 -4.94
N LEU A 138 5.33 2.90 -3.97
CA LEU A 138 4.81 4.26 -3.84
C LEU A 138 5.13 4.85 -2.46
N THR A 139 5.12 6.19 -2.40
CA THR A 139 5.00 6.91 -1.12
C THR A 139 3.54 7.03 -0.72
N GLU A 140 3.28 7.26 0.55
CA GLU A 140 1.92 7.42 1.07
C GLU A 140 1.16 8.55 0.35
N SER A 141 1.84 9.68 0.13
CA SER A 141 1.27 10.83 -0.58
C SER A 141 0.79 10.51 -2.00
N ILE A 142 1.43 9.55 -2.66
CA ILE A 142 1.12 9.18 -4.04
C ILE A 142 0.02 8.15 -4.11
N LEU A 143 -0.01 7.24 -3.13
CA LEU A 143 -1.08 6.27 -2.98
C LEU A 143 -2.45 6.97 -2.94
N VAL A 144 -2.57 8.01 -2.10
CA VAL A 144 -3.79 8.82 -1.96
C VAL A 144 -4.21 9.42 -3.29
N ARG A 145 -3.27 10.10 -3.98
CA ARG A 145 -3.55 10.71 -5.29
C ARG A 145 -3.92 9.68 -6.35
N LEU A 146 -3.30 8.50 -6.31
CA LEU A 146 -3.59 7.40 -7.23
C LEU A 146 -4.99 6.84 -7.01
N ALA A 147 -5.40 6.64 -5.76
CA ALA A 147 -6.76 6.22 -5.42
C ALA A 147 -7.81 7.25 -5.85
N GLU A 148 -7.54 8.55 -5.63
CA GLU A 148 -8.45 9.63 -6.01
C GLU A 148 -8.56 9.84 -7.53
N ARG A 149 -7.44 9.79 -8.25
CA ARG A 149 -7.36 10.21 -9.66
C ARG A 149 -7.45 9.07 -10.66
N ALA A 150 -7.14 7.84 -10.25
CA ALA A 150 -7.21 6.64 -11.07
C ALA A 150 -7.99 5.50 -10.36
N PRO A 151 -9.28 5.71 -10.05
CA PRO A 151 -10.09 4.73 -9.30
C PRO A 151 -10.20 3.39 -10.02
N ASP A 152 -10.27 3.39 -11.36
CA ASP A 152 -10.31 2.16 -12.15
C ASP A 152 -9.00 1.38 -12.03
N PHE A 153 -7.85 2.04 -12.13
CA PHE A 153 -6.54 1.41 -11.88
C PHE A 153 -6.44 0.80 -10.48
N TRP A 154 -6.91 1.55 -9.49
CA TRP A 154 -6.88 1.18 -8.10
C TRP A 154 -7.83 0.01 -7.77
N SER A 155 -8.95 -0.13 -8.49
CA SER A 155 -10.01 -1.10 -8.21
C SER A 155 -9.62 -2.59 -8.32
N TRP A 156 -8.62 -2.92 -9.15
CA TRP A 156 -8.24 -4.31 -9.45
C TRP A 156 -6.87 -4.71 -8.88
N ARG A 157 -6.26 -3.87 -8.02
CA ARG A 157 -5.05 -4.26 -7.28
C ARG A 157 -5.35 -5.47 -6.40
N GLY A 158 -4.39 -6.38 -6.26
CA GLY A 158 -4.51 -7.56 -5.40
C GLY A 158 -4.11 -7.34 -3.95
N GLY A 159 -3.47 -6.22 -3.61
CA GLY A 159 -3.11 -5.93 -2.22
C GLY A 159 -2.30 -4.64 -2.04
N VAL A 160 -2.30 -4.12 -0.81
CA VAL A 160 -1.51 -2.96 -0.38
C VAL A 160 -0.71 -3.34 0.87
N PHE A 161 0.60 -3.13 0.84
CA PHE A 161 1.53 -3.54 1.89
C PHE A 161 2.27 -2.32 2.41
N TRP A 162 2.18 -2.07 3.72
CA TRP A 162 2.72 -0.87 4.34
C TRP A 162 4.04 -1.19 5.04
N PHE A 163 5.05 -0.36 4.79
CA PHE A 163 6.35 -0.46 5.41
C PHE A 163 6.74 0.89 6.00
N THR A 164 7.23 0.89 7.23
CA THR A 164 7.67 2.13 7.88
C THR A 164 9.03 2.00 8.54
N ARG A 165 9.86 3.04 8.42
CA ARG A 165 11.20 3.10 9.01
C ARG A 165 11.19 2.80 10.51
N GLU A 166 12.14 2.05 11.04
CA GLU A 166 12.29 1.95 12.48
C GLU A 166 12.81 3.29 13.02
N SER A 167 12.09 3.96 13.93
CA SER A 167 12.63 5.15 14.57
C SER A 167 13.63 4.73 15.65
N THR A 168 14.93 5.00 15.46
CA THR A 168 15.89 4.78 16.54
C THR A 168 15.65 5.79 17.68
N PRO A 169 15.88 5.42 18.95
CA PRO A 169 15.73 6.34 20.09
C PRO A 169 16.58 7.61 19.98
N GLN A 170 17.69 7.56 19.24
CA GLN A 170 18.65 8.67 19.10
C GLN A 170 18.19 9.78 18.14
N GLU A 171 17.33 9.48 17.15
CA GLU A 171 16.72 10.52 16.29
C GLU A 171 15.69 11.37 17.03
N ARG A 172 15.11 10.87 18.13
CA ARG A 172 14.18 11.65 18.98
C ARG A 172 14.89 12.75 19.77
N ALA A 173 16.17 12.57 20.08
CA ALA A 173 16.96 13.53 20.85
C ALA A 173 17.45 14.72 20.01
N ASN A 174 17.82 14.50 18.74
CA ASN A 174 18.36 15.56 17.89
C ASN A 174 17.30 16.51 17.31
N ILE A 175 16.03 16.12 17.30
CA ILE A 175 14.91 17.03 16.96
C ILE A 175 14.57 17.95 18.15
N SER A 176 14.96 17.58 19.38
CA SER A 176 14.60 18.29 20.61
C SER A 176 15.45 19.54 20.91
N VAL A 177 16.54 19.80 20.18
CA VAL A 177 17.49 20.88 20.53
C VAL A 177 17.38 22.12 19.63
N SER A 178 16.58 22.10 18.56
CA SER A 178 16.45 23.27 17.66
C SER A 178 15.03 23.82 17.49
N ARG A 179 14.10 23.56 18.41
CA ARG A 179 12.80 24.22 18.40
C ARG A 179 12.45 24.80 19.77
N THR A 180 13.16 25.85 20.14
CA THR A 180 12.62 26.86 21.04
C THR A 180 11.39 27.48 20.38
N GLU A 181 10.31 27.53 21.15
CA GLU A 181 9.08 28.30 20.93
C GLU A 181 8.13 27.81 19.83
N SER A 182 7.16 26.97 20.23
CA SER A 182 5.72 27.32 20.22
C SER A 182 4.84 26.09 19.98
N THR A 183 3.82 26.00 20.85
CA THR A 183 2.57 25.23 20.75
C THR A 183 2.64 23.70 20.58
N SER A 184 2.00 23.04 21.55
CA SER A 184 1.67 21.63 21.62
C SER A 184 0.97 21.12 20.36
N GLU A 185 1.57 20.16 19.68
CA GLU A 185 0.90 19.27 18.72
C GLU A 185 1.10 17.81 19.12
N PRO A 186 0.07 16.94 19.00
CA PRO A 186 0.16 15.54 19.38
C PRO A 186 1.02 14.74 18.41
N LYS A 187 1.66 13.69 18.94
CA LYS A 187 2.49 12.72 18.21
C LYS A 187 1.70 12.03 17.09
N GLU A 188 1.81 12.55 15.88
CA GLU A 188 1.45 11.80 14.67
C GLU A 188 2.62 10.93 14.23
N THR A 189 2.46 9.60 14.27
CA THR A 189 3.10 8.73 13.28
C THR A 189 2.40 7.37 13.19
N ARG A 190 1.94 7.06 11.96
CA ARG A 190 1.88 5.76 11.23
C ARG A 190 0.48 5.21 10.98
N GLY A 191 0.11 5.30 9.70
CA GLY A 191 -1.24 5.18 9.18
C GLY A 191 -1.67 6.55 8.64
N LEU A 192 -2.45 6.56 7.55
CA LEU A 192 -3.12 7.77 7.08
C LEU A 192 -3.77 8.46 8.29
N PRO A 193 -3.65 9.79 8.44
CA PRO A 193 -4.30 10.49 9.54
C PRO A 193 -5.79 10.15 9.51
N LEU A 194 -6.38 10.01 10.70
CA LEU A 194 -7.76 9.53 10.88
C LEU A 194 -8.73 10.29 9.98
N GLU A 195 -8.51 11.60 9.88
CA GLU A 195 -9.26 12.54 9.08
C GLU A 195 -9.18 12.23 7.57
N GLU A 196 -8.02 11.81 7.09
CA GLU A 196 -7.82 11.46 5.67
C GLU A 196 -8.43 10.09 5.35
N ILE A 197 -8.35 9.11 6.27
CA ILE A 197 -9.05 7.83 6.11
C ILE A 197 -10.57 8.07 6.01
N LEU A 198 -11.12 8.89 6.90
CA LEU A 198 -12.55 9.23 6.92
C LEU A 198 -12.98 9.92 5.62
N ARG A 199 -12.20 10.90 5.15
CA ARG A 199 -12.47 11.62 3.89
C ARG A 199 -12.46 10.69 2.68
N LEU A 200 -11.51 9.75 2.61
CA LEU A 200 -11.43 8.78 1.51
C LEU A 200 -12.60 7.78 1.54
N ILE A 201 -13.00 7.32 2.73
CA ILE A 201 -14.19 6.49 2.90
C ILE A 201 -15.43 7.23 2.39
N GLU A 202 -15.65 8.47 2.84
CA GLU A 202 -16.80 9.29 2.43
C GLU A 202 -16.84 9.49 0.91
N GLN A 203 -15.70 9.78 0.28
CA GLN A 203 -15.60 9.96 -1.16
C GLN A 203 -15.93 8.69 -1.95
N ILE A 204 -15.55 7.52 -1.44
CA ILE A 204 -15.80 6.23 -2.09
C ILE A 204 -17.24 5.76 -1.84
N GLU A 205 -17.77 5.98 -0.65
CA GLU A 205 -19.18 5.71 -0.32
C GLU A 205 -20.13 6.57 -1.15
N ALA A 206 -19.78 7.84 -1.39
CA ALA A 206 -20.54 8.73 -2.26
C ALA A 206 -20.62 8.23 -3.72
N GLN A 207 -19.70 7.37 -4.14
CA GLN A 207 -19.73 6.73 -5.46
C GLN A 207 -20.58 5.45 -5.48
N GLY A 208 -21.11 5.02 -4.32
CA GLY A 208 -22.07 3.92 -4.19
C GLY A 208 -21.52 2.54 -4.52
N LYS A 209 -20.19 2.38 -4.59
CA LYS A 209 -19.54 1.12 -4.96
C LYS A 209 -18.90 0.47 -3.74
N GLU A 210 -19.47 -0.66 -3.32
CA GLU A 210 -18.81 -1.60 -2.44
C GLU A 210 -17.57 -2.14 -3.16
N SER A 211 -16.39 -1.95 -2.58
CA SER A 211 -15.14 -2.27 -3.22
C SER A 211 -14.12 -2.81 -2.22
N PRO A 212 -13.14 -3.61 -2.67
CA PRO A 212 -12.06 -4.09 -1.82
C PRO A 212 -11.30 -2.95 -1.12
N ILE A 213 -11.31 -1.76 -1.74
CA ILE A 213 -10.73 -0.52 -1.22
C ILE A 213 -11.45 -0.06 0.04
N LEU A 214 -12.77 0.03 -0.04
CA LEU A 214 -13.60 0.45 1.07
C LEU A 214 -13.38 -0.50 2.25
N ALA A 215 -13.23 -1.80 1.98
CA ALA A 215 -12.91 -2.80 2.99
C ALA A 215 -11.52 -2.58 3.63
N THR A 216 -10.47 -2.32 2.84
CA THR A 216 -9.12 -2.01 3.35
C THR A 216 -9.09 -0.70 4.14
N LEU A 217 -9.84 0.32 3.70
CA LEU A 217 -9.92 1.61 4.38
C LEU A 217 -10.65 1.46 5.72
N TYR A 218 -11.71 0.65 5.78
CA TYR A 218 -12.37 0.33 7.05
C TYR A 218 -11.48 -0.45 8.02
N ASP A 219 -10.67 -1.41 7.54
CA ASP A 219 -9.67 -2.09 8.39
C ASP A 219 -8.60 -1.10 8.91
N SER A 220 -8.17 -0.17 8.06
CA SER A 220 -7.18 0.87 8.42
C SER A 220 -7.77 1.91 9.39
N LEU A 221 -9.05 2.26 9.23
CA LEU A 221 -9.80 3.13 10.14
C LEU A 221 -9.91 2.50 11.53
N ALA A 222 -10.21 1.20 11.58
CA ALA A 222 -10.31 0.46 12.83
C ALA A 222 -8.98 0.45 13.59
N GLN A 223 -7.87 0.23 12.87
CA GLN A 223 -6.53 0.32 13.44
C GLN A 223 -6.20 1.74 13.93
N ALA A 224 -6.60 2.78 13.19
CA ALA A 224 -6.38 4.17 13.62
C ALA A 224 -7.12 4.50 14.93
N TYR A 225 -8.35 4.02 15.10
CA TYR A 225 -9.09 4.14 16.37
C TYR A 225 -8.47 3.29 17.48
N GLN A 226 -8.00 2.08 17.18
CA GLN A 226 -7.27 1.25 18.15
C GLN A 226 -5.99 1.92 18.68
N GLN A 227 -5.28 2.70 17.86
CA GLN A 227 -4.09 3.43 18.34
C GLN A 227 -4.45 4.60 19.26
N ARG A 228 -5.70 5.06 19.24
CA ARG A 228 -6.23 6.17 20.04
C ARG A 228 -7.09 5.66 21.20
N TYR A 229 -6.77 4.50 21.76
CA TYR A 229 -7.61 3.76 22.72
C TYR A 229 -7.76 4.40 24.12
N ASP A 230 -7.86 5.71 24.21
CA ASP A 230 -7.94 6.44 25.48
C ASP A 230 -9.38 6.52 26.01
N SER A 231 -10.39 6.38 25.16
CA SER A 231 -11.81 6.41 25.55
C SER A 231 -12.61 5.14 25.16
N PRO A 232 -13.69 4.82 25.90
CA PRO A 232 -14.65 3.79 25.49
C PRO A 232 -15.31 4.08 24.13
N GLN A 233 -15.37 5.35 23.73
CA GLN A 233 -15.96 5.77 22.46
C GLN A 233 -15.07 5.42 21.27
N GLU A 234 -13.77 5.69 21.33
CA GLU A 234 -12.81 5.31 20.27
C GLU A 234 -12.75 3.79 20.09
N ARG A 235 -12.92 3.05 21.18
CA ARG A 235 -13.02 1.60 21.15
C ARG A 235 -14.25 1.10 20.39
N GLN A 236 -15.40 1.73 20.62
CA GLN A 236 -16.62 1.40 19.88
C GLN A 236 -16.49 1.73 18.39
N LEU A 237 -15.87 2.86 18.06
CA LEU A 237 -15.59 3.25 16.67
C LEU A 237 -14.65 2.27 15.96
N ALA A 238 -13.65 1.72 16.68
CA ALA A 238 -12.79 0.67 16.13
C ALA A 238 -13.57 -0.61 15.79
N ILE A 239 -14.49 -1.02 16.67
CA ILE A 239 -15.37 -2.18 16.44
C ILE A 239 -16.24 -1.95 15.21
N GLU A 240 -16.93 -0.81 15.14
CA GLU A 240 -17.79 -0.47 14.00
C GLU A 240 -17.01 -0.46 12.67
N ALA A 241 -15.79 0.07 12.68
CA ALA A 241 -14.93 0.07 11.51
C ALA A 241 -14.52 -1.36 11.09
N TYR A 242 -14.18 -2.25 12.04
CA TYR A 242 -13.91 -3.66 11.72
C TYR A 242 -15.15 -4.38 11.19
N GLU A 243 -16.32 -4.15 11.77
CA GLU A 243 -17.58 -4.76 11.31
C GLU A 243 -17.88 -4.38 9.86
N LYS A 244 -17.68 -3.11 9.49
CA LYS A 244 -17.82 -2.65 8.11
C LYS A 244 -16.78 -3.27 7.17
N ALA A 245 -15.52 -3.39 7.61
CA ALA A 245 -14.48 -4.08 6.85
C ALA A 245 -14.86 -5.53 6.58
N ILE A 246 -15.30 -6.26 7.62
CA ILE A 246 -15.70 -7.66 7.58
C ILE A 246 -16.91 -7.88 6.67
N ALA A 247 -17.91 -7.01 6.74
CA ALA A 247 -19.09 -7.10 5.87
C ALA A 247 -18.68 -7.05 4.39
N LEU A 248 -17.86 -6.06 4.03
CA LEU A 248 -17.35 -5.89 2.68
C LEU A 248 -16.43 -7.04 2.26
N GLN A 249 -15.49 -7.46 3.12
CA GLN A 249 -14.60 -8.60 2.85
C GLN A 249 -15.37 -9.90 2.63
N THR A 250 -16.45 -10.11 3.39
CA THR A 250 -17.33 -11.29 3.26
C THR A 250 -18.04 -11.26 1.92
N GLN A 251 -18.66 -10.14 1.57
CA GLN A 251 -19.38 -9.98 0.31
C GLN A 251 -18.47 -10.09 -0.92
N LEU A 252 -17.24 -9.58 -0.82
CA LEU A 252 -16.26 -9.57 -1.89
C LEU A 252 -15.39 -10.83 -1.94
N GLY A 253 -15.56 -11.76 -0.99
CA GLY A 253 -14.80 -13.02 -0.94
C GLY A 253 -13.32 -12.87 -0.57
N LEU A 254 -12.94 -11.80 0.13
CA LEU A 254 -11.57 -11.49 0.55
C LEU A 254 -11.17 -12.31 1.79
N LYS A 255 -11.01 -13.62 1.64
CA LYS A 255 -10.88 -14.57 2.77
C LYS A 255 -9.69 -14.29 3.70
N ALA A 256 -8.55 -13.84 3.16
CA ALA A 256 -7.37 -13.54 3.97
C ALA A 256 -7.56 -12.29 4.84
N ASP A 257 -8.10 -11.22 4.25
CA ASP A 257 -8.41 -9.99 4.96
C ASP A 257 -9.52 -10.20 5.99
N LEU A 258 -10.56 -10.97 5.62
CA LEU A 258 -11.65 -11.38 6.52
C LEU A 258 -11.12 -12.09 7.77
N ALA A 259 -10.21 -13.04 7.61
CA ALA A 259 -9.62 -13.76 8.73
C ALA A 259 -8.81 -12.84 9.66
N ASP A 260 -8.07 -11.87 9.10
CA ASP A 260 -7.27 -10.93 9.88
C ASP A 260 -8.17 -9.93 10.65
N SER A 261 -9.17 -9.36 9.99
CA SER A 261 -10.12 -8.43 10.62
C SER A 261 -10.97 -9.14 11.68
N LEU A 262 -11.42 -10.38 11.45
CA LEU A 262 -12.13 -11.18 12.47
C LEU A 262 -11.26 -11.47 13.69
N LYS A 263 -9.98 -11.79 13.49
CA LYS A 263 -9.04 -12.01 14.59
C LYS A 263 -8.90 -10.74 15.43
N LYS A 264 -8.62 -9.59 14.80
CA LYS A 264 -8.45 -8.30 15.49
C LYS A 264 -9.72 -7.86 16.22
N LEU A 265 -10.90 -8.12 15.64
CA LEU A 265 -12.18 -7.87 16.28
C LEU A 265 -12.40 -8.78 17.50
N GLY A 266 -12.02 -10.06 17.40
CA GLY A 266 -12.04 -10.99 18.53
C GLY A 266 -11.14 -10.53 19.68
N ASP A 267 -9.92 -10.09 19.37
CA ASP A 267 -8.97 -9.55 20.34
C ASP A 267 -9.57 -8.32 21.07
N LEU A 268 -10.24 -7.41 20.35
CA LEU A 268 -10.96 -6.26 20.90
C LEU A 268 -12.06 -6.65 21.90
N TYR A 269 -12.91 -7.61 21.54
CA TYR A 269 -13.99 -8.06 22.41
C TYR A 269 -13.47 -8.78 23.66
N PHE A 270 -12.36 -9.52 23.54
CA PHE A 270 -11.72 -10.15 24.68
C PHE A 270 -11.17 -9.13 25.68
N GLU A 271 -10.54 -8.06 25.20
CA GLU A 271 -10.05 -6.96 26.05
C GLU A 271 -11.18 -6.20 26.76
N LEU A 272 -12.37 -6.15 26.16
CA LEU A 272 -13.58 -5.56 26.76
C LEU A 272 -14.12 -6.37 27.94
N GLN A 273 -14.00 -7.69 27.92
CA GLN A 273 -14.44 -8.55 29.02
C GLN A 273 -13.48 -8.59 30.22
N MET A 274 -12.20 -8.24 30.00
CA MET A 274 -11.15 -8.32 31.01
C MET A 274 -10.98 -7.04 31.84
N ARG A 275 -11.84 -6.03 31.64
CA ARG A 275 -11.91 -4.79 32.42
C ARG A 275 -13.22 -4.71 33.18
#